data_AF-A0A378CDZ0-F1
#
_entry.id   AF-A0A378CDZ0-F1
#
_cell.length_a   1.000
_cell.length_b   1.000
_cell.length_c   1.000
_cell.angle_alpha   90.00
_cell.angle_beta   90.00
_cell.angle_gamma   90.00
#
_symmetry.space_group_name_H-M   'P 1'
#
loop_
_entity.id
_entity.type
_entity.pdbx_description
1 polymer ?
#
loop_
_entity_poly.entity_id
_entity_poly.type
_entity_poly.pdbx_seq_one_letter_code
_entity_poly.pdbx_strand_id
1 'polypeptide(L)' 'MDSMAAFEKVAVPSEYNKVEYFSNVKPDLFKDVVNKFMSHESMNMSKPEGEHAAHDGMEGMDMSHAETAH' A
#
# COMPACT_ATOMS: atom_id res chain seq x y z
N MET A 1 -11.28 9.47 13.19
CA MET A 1 -10.96 9.36 11.76
C MET A 1 -12.07 8.62 11.02
N ASP A 2 -13.31 9.00 11.29
CA ASP A 2 -14.56 8.27 10.99
C ASP A 2 -15.22 8.69 9.66
N SER A 3 -14.65 9.69 8.98
CA SER A 3 -15.13 10.17 7.69
C SER A 3 -13.97 10.59 6.80
N MET A 4 -14.23 10.72 5.49
CA MET A 4 -13.22 11.20 4.55
C MET A 4 -12.87 12.68 4.77
N ALA A 5 -13.83 13.47 5.27
CA ALA A 5 -13.58 14.86 5.66
C ALA A 5 -12.63 14.96 6.88
N ALA A 6 -12.73 14.03 7.83
CA ALA A 6 -11.78 13.96 8.95
C ALA A 6 -10.35 13.61 8.46
N PHE A 7 -10.24 12.69 7.50
CA PHE A 7 -8.97 12.36 6.86
C PHE A 7 -8.37 13.57 6.13
N GLU A 8 -9.17 14.30 5.35
CA GLU A 8 -8.69 15.46 4.59
C GLU A 8 -8.16 16.59 5.47
N LYS A 9 -8.73 16.77 6.68
CA LYS A 9 -8.20 17.72 7.67
C LYS A 9 -6.82 17.33 8.20
N VAL A 10 -6.56 16.03 8.37
CA VAL A 10 -5.26 15.53 8.84
C VAL A 10 -4.24 15.45 7.70
N ALA A 11 -4.71 15.31 6.45
CA ALA A 11 -3.86 15.27 5.27
C ALA A 11 -3.33 16.65 4.83
N VAL A 12 -3.76 17.75 5.46
CA VAL A 12 -3.23 19.09 5.18
C VAL A 12 -1.73 19.12 5.51
N PRO A 13 -0.87 19.79 4.71
CA PRO A 13 0.55 19.88 4.99
C PRO A 13 0.83 20.41 6.40
N SER A 14 1.63 19.68 7.17
CA SER A 14 2.05 20.03 8.52
C SER A 14 3.41 19.39 8.85
N GLU A 15 4.09 19.94 9.85
CA GLU A 15 5.38 19.44 10.32
C GLU A 15 5.34 19.19 11.84
N TYR A 16 6.21 18.30 12.33
CA TYR A 16 6.33 17.95 13.76
C TYR A 16 5.01 17.50 14.40
N ASN A 17 4.25 16.68 13.67
CA ASN A 17 2.99 16.12 14.17
C ASN A 17 3.22 15.37 15.48
N LYS A 18 2.44 15.71 16.50
CA LYS A 18 2.41 14.97 17.76
C LYS A 18 1.73 13.62 17.55
N VAL A 19 2.02 12.66 18.42
CA VAL A 19 1.30 11.38 18.43
C VAL A 19 -0.16 11.63 18.81
N GLU A 20 -1.06 11.13 17.98
CA GLU A 20 -2.51 11.21 18.17
C GLU A 20 -3.14 9.83 17.92
N TYR A 21 -4.17 9.50 18.69
CA TYR A 21 -4.92 8.25 18.56
C TYR A 21 -6.37 8.57 18.21
N PHE A 22 -6.94 7.79 17.30
CA PHE A 22 -8.34 7.90 16.91
C PHE A 22 -9.09 6.64 17.36
N SER A 23 -10.09 6.81 18.21
CA SER A 23 -10.90 5.69 18.75
C SER A 23 -11.75 5.00 17.69
N ASN A 24 -12.10 5.72 16.61
CA ASN A 24 -12.89 5.22 15.49
C ASN A 24 -12.22 5.58 14.17
N VAL A 25 -12.29 4.63 13.23
CA VAL A 25 -11.84 4.79 11.84
C VAL A 25 -12.98 4.47 10.89
N LYS A 26 -13.07 5.20 9.78
CA LYS A 26 -14.01 4.91 8.72
C LYS A 26 -13.70 3.51 8.15
N PRO A 27 -14.69 2.60 8.05
CA PRO A 27 -14.51 1.35 7.33
C PRO A 27 -14.06 1.61 5.89
N ASP A 28 -13.13 0.78 5.40
CA ASP A 28 -12.55 0.89 4.05
C ASP A 28 -11.81 2.21 3.72
N LEU A 29 -11.45 3.03 4.72
CA LEU A 29 -10.75 4.32 4.52
C LEU A 29 -9.53 4.21 3.60
N PHE A 30 -8.74 3.14 3.74
CA PHE A 30 -7.57 2.91 2.90
C PHE A 30 -7.94 2.77 1.41
N LYS A 31 -8.98 2.00 1.09
CA LYS A 31 -9.45 1.82 -0.29
C LYS A 31 -9.91 3.16 -0.87
N ASP A 32 -10.65 3.93 -0.07
CA ASP A 32 -11.14 5.24 -0.48
C ASP A 32 -9.99 6.22 -0.80
N VAL A 33 -8.91 6.20 -0.02
CA VAL A 33 -7.70 7.02 -0.29
C VAL A 33 -7.03 6.60 -1.60
N VAL A 34 -6.82 5.30 -1.82
CA VAL A 34 -6.20 4.79 -3.06
C VAL A 34 -7.05 5.14 -4.28
N ASN A 35 -8.37 4.98 -4.16
CA ASN A 35 -9.32 5.27 -5.24
C ASN A 35 -9.30 6.75 -5.70
N LYS A 36 -8.84 7.70 -4.86
CA LYS A 36 -8.64 9.11 -5.27
C LYS A 36 -7.66 9.27 -6.42
N PHE A 37 -6.70 8.36 -6.55
CA PHE A 37 -5.66 8.41 -7.57
C PHE A 37 -5.84 7.34 -8.66
N MET A 38 -6.65 6.32 -8.40
CA MET A 38 -6.98 5.26 -9.35
C MET A 38 -8.15 5.60 -10.29
N SER A 39 -8.80 6.77 -10.15
CA SER A 39 -9.87 7.19 -11.04
C SER A 39 -9.33 7.94 -12.26
N HIS A 40 -8.82 7.18 -13.24
CA HIS A 40 -8.95 7.51 -14.67
C HIS A 40 -8.55 6.37 -15.63
N GLU A 41 -8.13 5.21 -15.13
CA GLU A 41 -7.88 4.04 -15.96
C GLU A 41 -8.37 2.80 -15.19
N SER A 42 -9.18 1.99 -15.85
CA SER A 42 -9.87 0.83 -15.30
C SER A 42 -8.93 -0.16 -14.62
N MET A 43 -8.68 -0.01 -13.33
CA MET A 43 -8.19 -1.13 -12.51
C MET A 43 -9.40 -1.89 -11.99
N ASN A 44 -9.87 -2.84 -12.81
CA ASN A 44 -10.78 -3.88 -12.38
C ASN A 44 -10.06 -4.71 -11.30
N MET A 45 -10.20 -4.33 -10.04
CA MET A 45 -9.68 -5.07 -8.88
C MET A 45 -10.57 -6.28 -8.54
N SER A 46 -11.11 -6.97 -9.56
CA SER A 46 -11.49 -8.37 -9.40
C SER A 46 -10.20 -9.18 -9.35
N LYS A 47 -9.58 -9.22 -8.17
CA LYS A 47 -8.45 -10.12 -7.92
C LYS A 47 -9.00 -11.54 -7.85
N PRO A 48 -8.62 -12.49 -8.73
CA PRO A 48 -8.86 -13.90 -8.43
C PRO A 48 -7.98 -14.28 -7.24
N GLU A 49 -8.56 -14.97 -6.25
CA GLU A 49 -7.79 -15.70 -5.26
C GLU A 49 -6.90 -16.72 -6.00
N GLY A 50 -5.60 -16.46 -6.11
CA GLY A 50 -4.63 -17.50 -6.45
C GLY A 50 -3.69 -17.29 -7.64
N GLU A 51 -3.63 -16.13 -8.30
CA GLU A 51 -2.69 -15.94 -9.42
C GLU A 51 -1.40 -15.24 -8.96
N HIS A 52 -0.34 -16.05 -8.85
CA HIS A 52 1.04 -15.62 -8.67
C HIS A 52 1.40 -14.67 -9.80
N ALA A 53 1.60 -13.39 -9.48
CA ALA A 53 2.23 -12.45 -10.40
C ALA A 53 3.61 -13.01 -10.77
N ALA A 54 3.75 -13.48 -12.01
CA ALA A 54 5.05 -13.82 -12.57
C ALA A 54 5.90 -12.54 -12.52
N HIS A 55 6.88 -12.55 -11.61
CA HIS A 55 7.83 -11.48 -11.42
C HIS A 55 8.87 -11.56 -12.55
N ASP A 56 8.59 -10.95 -13.70
CA ASP A 56 9.55 -10.70 -14.79
C ASP A 56 10.52 -9.57 -14.38
N GLY A 57 11.27 -9.79 -13.30
CA GLY A 57 12.13 -8.77 -12.72
C GLY A 57 13.23 -9.27 -11.79
N MET A 58 13.52 -10.57 -11.79
CA MET A 58 14.71 -11.11 -11.15
C MET A 58 15.46 -11.97 -12.15
N GLU A 59 16.22 -11.30 -13.03
CA GLU A 59 17.33 -11.92 -13.73
C GLU A 59 18.21 -12.61 -12.68
N GLY A 60 18.43 -13.91 -12.88
CA GLY A 60 18.94 -14.81 -11.86
C GLY A 60 20.25 -14.35 -11.24
N MET A 61 20.24 -14.19 -9.91
CA MET A 61 21.45 -14.42 -9.13
C MET A 61 21.57 -15.92 -8.86
N ASP A 62 22.28 -16.60 -9.75
CA ASP A 62 22.83 -17.92 -9.48
C ASP A 62 23.83 -17.82 -8.32
N MET A 63 23.45 -18.30 -7.13
CA MET A 63 24.34 -18.45 -5.99
C MET A 63 24.85 -19.90 -5.85
N SER A 64 25.28 -20.51 -6.95
CA SER A 64 25.99 -21.80 -6.93
C SER A 64 27.52 -21.66 -6.77
N HIS A 65 28.01 -20.76 -5.92
CA HIS A 65 29.36 -20.92 -5.35
C HIS A 65 29.55 -20.12 -4.06
N ALA A 66 29.11 -20.68 -2.94
CA ALA A 66 29.69 -20.38 -1.64
C ALA A 66 30.11 -21.69 -0.98
N GLU A 67 30.98 -22.43 -1.65
CA GLU A 67 31.78 -23.46 -1.00
C GLU A 67 32.94 -22.80 -0.23
N THR A 68 32.98 -23.12 1.06
CA THR A 68 34.17 -23.19 1.93
C THR A 68 35.08 -21.96 2.08
N ALA A 69 34.90 -21.26 3.20
CA ALA A 69 36.04 -20.86 4.03
C ALA A 69 35.89 -21.58 5.39
N HIS A 70 36.70 -22.64 5.55
CA HIS A 70 36.97 -23.29 6.83
C HIS A 70 38.16 -22.59 7.50
#